data_AF-A0A972WME6-F1
#
_entry.id   AF-A0A972WME6-F1
#
_cell.length_a   1.000
_cell.length_b   1.000
_cell.length_c   1.000
_cell.angle_alpha   90.00
_cell.angle_beta   90.00
_cell.angle_gamma   90.00
#
_symmetry.space_group_name_H-M   'P 1'
#
loop_
_entity.id
_entity.type
_entity.pdbx_description
1 polymer ?
#
loop_
_entity_poly.entity_id
_entity_poly.type
_entity_poly.pdbx_seq_one_letter_code
_entity_poly.pdbx_strand_id
1 'polypeptide(L)'
;MRFPPIQDGVSVVRVIALFKKPVTVRGHVIPARRFTGWALIYVLVFVGVPITVLGLLFDLISWAVTVKLLGADCYGVGCLFG
;
A
#
# COMPACT_ATOMS: atom_id res chain seq x y z
N MET A 1 -34.74 -22.18 -11.14
CA MET A 1 -34.11 -20.87 -10.85
C MET A 1 -32.72 -20.89 -11.47
N ARG A 2 -32.44 -20.00 -12.44
CA ARG A 2 -31.12 -19.89 -13.11
C ARG A 2 -30.38 -18.72 -12.48
N PHE A 3 -29.30 -19.00 -11.77
CA PHE A 3 -28.37 -17.95 -11.34
C PHE A 3 -27.57 -17.46 -12.56
N PRO A 4 -27.45 -16.15 -12.80
CA PRO A 4 -26.57 -15.64 -13.86
C PRO A 4 -25.10 -15.95 -13.51
N PRO A 5 -24.25 -16.24 -14.50
CA PRO A 5 -22.84 -16.50 -14.26
C PRO A 5 -22.14 -15.24 -13.72
N ILE A 6 -21.29 -15.43 -12.70
CA ILE A 6 -20.44 -14.37 -12.15
C ILE A 6 -19.43 -13.97 -13.24
N GLN A 7 -19.49 -12.72 -13.70
CA GLN A 7 -18.53 -12.15 -14.65
C GLN A 7 -17.33 -11.58 -13.89
N ASP A 8 -16.32 -12.41 -13.64
CA ASP A 8 -15.12 -12.07 -12.86
C ASP A 8 -14.20 -11.00 -13.52
N GLY A 9 -14.38 -10.72 -14.82
CA GLY A 9 -13.58 -9.72 -15.56
C GLY A 9 -14.11 -8.28 -15.51
N VAL A 10 -15.33 -8.06 -15.03
CA VAL A 10 -16.02 -6.75 -15.13
C VAL A 10 -15.77 -5.87 -13.89
N SER A 11 -15.27 -6.44 -12.80
CA SER A 11 -15.14 -5.77 -11.51
C SER A 11 -14.08 -4.65 -11.52
N VAL A 12 -12.87 -4.93 -11.98
CA VAL A 12 -11.77 -3.96 -11.92
C VAL A 12 -12.02 -2.74 -12.81
N VAL A 13 -12.47 -2.96 -14.05
CA VAL A 13 -12.79 -1.88 -15.00
C VAL A 13 -13.95 -1.01 -14.49
N ARG A 14 -14.98 -1.61 -13.88
CA ARG A 14 -16.09 -0.85 -13.28
C ARG A 14 -15.67 -0.06 -12.06
N VAL A 15 -14.80 -0.62 -11.21
CA VAL A 15 -14.27 0.07 -10.03
C VAL A 15 -13.48 1.32 -10.46
N ILE A 16 -12.57 1.18 -11.42
CA ILE A 16 -11.79 2.31 -11.97
C ILE A 16 -12.72 3.35 -12.63
N ALA A 17 -13.75 2.90 -13.37
CA ALA A 17 -14.72 3.79 -13.98
C ALA A 17 -15.62 4.51 -12.96
N LEU A 18 -15.90 3.90 -11.80
CA LEU A 18 -16.63 4.52 -10.70
C LEU A 18 -15.87 5.72 -10.13
N PHE A 19 -14.54 5.60 -9.99
CA PHE A 19 -13.69 6.67 -9.48
C PHE A 19 -13.60 7.90 -10.40
N LYS A 20 -13.98 7.76 -11.68
CA LYS A 20 -13.97 8.83 -12.67
C LYS A 20 -15.30 9.59 -12.79
N LYS A 21 -16.41 9.07 -12.27
CA LYS A 21 -17.71 9.75 -12.39
C LYS A 21 -17.86 10.82 -11.30
N PRO A 22 -18.12 12.09 -11.66
CA PRO A 22 -18.50 13.09 -10.67
C PRO A 22 -19.86 12.70 -10.08
N VAL A 23 -19.96 12.76 -8.74
CA VAL A 23 -21.19 12.42 -8.01
C VAL A 23 -21.87 13.72 -7.61
N THR A 24 -23.18 13.80 -7.83
CA THR A 24 -23.99 14.94 -7.39
C THR A 24 -24.65 14.62 -6.05
N VAL A 25 -24.34 15.38 -5.01
CA VAL A 25 -24.92 15.24 -3.67
C VAL A 25 -25.64 16.54 -3.32
N ARG A 26 -26.94 16.47 -3.01
CA ARG A 26 -27.79 17.64 -2.71
C ARG A 26 -27.70 18.77 -3.77
N GLY A 27 -27.58 18.40 -5.05
CA GLY A 27 -27.47 19.37 -6.15
C GLY A 27 -26.06 19.93 -6.37
N HIS A 28 -25.08 19.63 -5.51
CA HIS A 28 -23.68 20.01 -5.71
C HIS A 28 -22.90 18.90 -6.42
N VAL A 29 -22.26 19.23 -7.55
CA VAL A 29 -21.41 18.31 -8.30
C VAL A 29 -20.04 18.24 -7.61
N ILE A 30 -19.72 17.09 -7.04
CA ILE A 30 -18.40 16.83 -6.47
C ILE A 30 -17.49 16.38 -7.62
N PRO A 31 -16.36 17.09 -7.88
CA PRO A 31 -15.45 16.71 -8.94
C PRO A 31 -14.86 15.33 -8.69
N ALA A 32 -14.65 14.57 -9.77
CA ALA A 32 -14.03 13.24 -9.69
C ALA A 32 -12.62 13.32 -9.06
N ARG A 33 -12.21 12.27 -8.35
CA ARG A 33 -10.88 12.18 -7.74
C ARG A 33 -9.81 12.33 -8.83
N ARG A 34 -8.91 13.30 -8.66
CA ARG A 34 -7.73 13.47 -9.52
C ARG A 34 -6.53 12.83 -8.83
N PHE A 35 -6.06 11.71 -9.37
CA PHE A 35 -4.74 11.19 -9.00
C PHE A 35 -3.69 12.10 -9.61
N THR A 36 -3.12 12.97 -8.79
CA THR A 36 -1.99 13.83 -9.15
C THR A 36 -0.69 13.23 -8.65
N GLY A 37 0.45 13.59 -9.24
CA GLY A 37 1.77 13.21 -8.71
C GLY A 37 1.94 13.63 -7.24
N TRP A 38 1.35 14.76 -6.85
CA TRP A 38 1.30 15.22 -5.45
C TRP A 38 0.59 14.23 -4.53
N ALA A 39 -0.53 13.64 -4.95
CA ALA A 39 -1.23 12.63 -4.15
C ALA A 39 -0.34 11.40 -3.90
N LEU A 40 0.45 10.98 -4.89
CA LEU A 40 1.41 9.89 -4.72
C LEU A 40 2.50 10.26 -3.72
N ILE A 41 3.08 11.46 -3.83
CA ILE A 41 4.11 11.95 -2.89
C ILE A 41 3.56 11.96 -1.46
N TYR A 42 2.34 12.46 -1.25
CA TYR A 42 1.71 12.46 0.07
C TYR A 42 1.59 11.04 0.64
N VAL A 43 1.13 10.06 -0.17
CA VAL A 43 1.04 8.67 0.29
C VAL A 43 2.41 8.09 0.60
N LEU A 44 3.40 8.28 -0.27
CA LEU A 44 4.75 7.77 -0.05
C LEU A 44 5.38 8.35 1.22
N VAL A 45 5.23 9.66 1.46
CA VAL A 45 5.83 10.34 2.61
C VAL A 45 5.10 10.01 3.91
N PHE A 46 3.77 10.12 3.94
CA PHE A 46 3.02 10.00 5.20
C PHE A 46 2.58 8.58 5.54
N VAL A 47 2.61 7.66 4.57
CA VAL A 47 2.26 6.24 4.78
C VAL A 47 3.47 5.35 4.52
N GLY A 48 4.14 5.55 3.37
CA GLY A 48 5.30 4.74 3.00
C GLY A 48 6.45 4.88 3.99
N VAL A 49 6.94 6.10 4.24
CA VAL A 49 8.06 6.34 5.16
C VAL A 49 7.83 5.76 6.56
N PRO A 50 6.72 6.02 7.29
CA PRO A 50 6.57 5.47 8.63
C PRO A 50 6.51 3.95 8.65
N ILE A 51 5.85 3.32 7.67
CA ILE A 51 5.83 1.86 7.56
C ILE A 51 7.24 1.32 7.33
N THR A 52 7.99 1.91 6.41
CA THR A 52 9.36 1.51 6.12
C THR A 52 10.29 1.71 7.31
N VAL A 53 10.15 2.83 8.05
CA VAL A 53 10.92 3.09 9.27
C VAL A 53 10.63 2.05 10.33
N LEU A 54 9.36 1.73 10.58
CA LEU A 54 8.98 0.68 11.54
C LEU A 54 9.51 -0.69 11.12
N GLY A 55 9.40 -1.03 9.84
CA GLY A 55 9.96 -2.27 9.29
C GLY A 55 11.47 -2.35 9.48
N LEU A 56 12.20 -1.27 9.20
CA LEU A 56 13.64 -1.19 9.40
C LEU A 56 14.01 -1.34 10.88
N LEU A 57 13.27 -0.72 11.79
CA LEU A 57 13.48 -0.86 13.23
C LEU A 57 13.31 -2.32 13.68
N PHE A 58 12.24 -2.99 13.23
CA PHE A 58 12.04 -4.40 13.54
C PHE A 58 13.12 -5.29 12.96
N ASP A 59 13.60 -4.99 11.75
CA ASP A 59 14.69 -5.74 11.13
C ASP A 59 16.01 -5.57 11.90
N LEU A 60 16.33 -4.35 12.35
CA LEU A 60 17.50 -4.07 13.20
C LEU A 60 17.41 -4.78 14.56
N ILE A 61 16.23 -4.78 15.19
CA ILE A 61 15.99 -5.52 16.43
C ILE A 61 16.18 -7.02 16.21
N SER A 62 15.62 -7.54 15.12
CA SER A 62 15.73 -8.96 14.77
C SER A 62 17.17 -9.35 14.51
N TRP A 63 17.92 -8.54 13.74
CA TRP A 63 19.36 -8.72 13.53
C TRP A 63 20.14 -8.73 14.85
N ALA A 64 19.89 -7.75 15.73
CA ALA A 64 20.57 -7.70 17.02
C ALA A 64 20.27 -8.95 17.86
N VAL A 65 19.02 -9.42 17.86
CA VAL A 65 18.63 -10.65 18.55
C VAL A 65 19.31 -11.88 17.93
N THR A 66 19.26 -12.05 16.62
CA THR A 66 19.83 -13.23 15.95
C THR A 66 21.34 -13.30 16.06
N VAL A 67 22.04 -12.16 15.94
CA VAL A 67 23.51 -12.16 16.01
C VAL A 67 24.00 -12.26 17.47
N LYS A 68 23.36 -11.54 18.40
CA LYS A 68 23.84 -11.51 19.80
C LYS A 68 23.34 -12.66 20.66
N LEU A 69 22.13 -13.17 20.42
CA LEU A 69 21.53 -14.22 21.26
C LEU A 69 21.60 -15.61 20.61
N LEU A 70 21.55 -15.68 19.27
CA LEU A 70 21.49 -16.96 18.54
C LEU A 70 22.80 -17.28 17.79
N GLY A 71 23.78 -16.40 17.83
CA GLY A 71 25.10 -16.62 17.23
C GLY A 71 25.09 -16.74 15.70
N ALA A 72 24.06 -16.20 15.03
CA ALA A 72 24.02 -16.20 13.57
C ALA A 72 25.04 -15.21 13.00
N ASP A 73 25.71 -15.59 11.90
CA ASP A 73 26.75 -14.76 11.28
C ASP A 73 26.20 -13.53 10.56
N CYS A 74 25.01 -13.62 9.94
CA CYS A 74 24.33 -12.47 9.34
C CYS A 74 22.82 -12.71 9.24
N TYR A 75 22.02 -11.64 9.40
CA TYR A 75 20.56 -11.66 9.19
C TYR A 75 20.04 -10.27 8.76
N GLY A 76 19.03 -10.22 7.90
CA GLY A 76 18.35 -8.97 7.51
C GLY A 76 19.26 -7.95 6.81
N VAL A 77 19.05 -6.66 7.08
CA VAL A 77 19.88 -5.56 6.53
C VAL A 77 21.34 -5.65 6.96
N GLY A 78 21.64 -6.36 8.04
CA GLY A 78 23.02 -6.63 8.46
C GLY A 78 23.83 -7.44 7.44
N CYS A 79 23.18 -8.21 6.56
CA CYS A 79 23.86 -8.91 5.46
C CYS A 79 24.06 -8.04 4.20
N LEU A 80 23.35 -6.92 4.04
CA LEU A 80 23.41 -6.10 2.82
C LEU A 80 24.73 -5.31 2.68
N PHE A 81 25.45 -5.14 3.78
CA PHE A 81 26.74 -4.43 3.84
C PHE A 81 27.89 -5.34 4.31
N GLY A 82 27.68 -6.65 4.27
CA GLY A 82 28.66 -7.68 4.66
C GLY A 82 29.77 -7.87 3.63
#